data_AF-A0ABD0NJ62-F1
#
_entry.id   AF-A0ABD0NJ62-F1
#
_cell.length_a   1.000
_cell.length_b   1.000
_cell.length_c   1.000
_cell.angle_alpha   90.00
_cell.angle_beta   90.00
_cell.angle_gamma   90.00
#
_symmetry.space_group_name_H-M   'P 1'
#
loop_
_entity.id
_entity.type
_entity.pdbx_description
1 polymer ?
#
loop_
_entity_poly.entity_id
_entity_poly.type
_entity_poly.pdbx_seq_one_letter_code
_entity_poly.pdbx_strand_id
1 'polypeptide(L)'
;MLARFVVGSHIKHHPSNKEGGVAGLEEVVLPNTFDVPPIPQELLRKYIIYAKERVRPKLNQMDQDKVARIYSDLRKESMATGSIPITVRHIESMIRMAEAHARMHLRDYVLEDDVNMAIRVMLESFIDTQKFSVMRSMRKTFARYLAFRRDNNELLLFILKQLVSEQVAYQRNRYGAQQDTIEIPEKDLVDKARQINIHNLSAFYDSDLFRSNKFSHDAKKKLVVQQF
;
A
#
# COMPACT_ATOMS: atom_id res chain seq x y z
N MET A 1 -2.05 13.52 -11.31
CA MET A 1 -1.94 13.97 -9.90
C MET A 1 -0.59 14.60 -9.60
N LEU A 2 0.53 13.89 -9.78
CA LEU A 2 1.87 14.45 -9.54
C LEU A 2 2.14 15.76 -10.27
N ALA A 3 1.79 15.85 -11.56
CA ALA A 3 1.96 17.08 -12.34
C ALA A 3 1.22 18.28 -11.74
N ARG A 4 -0.05 18.12 -11.34
CA ARG A 4 -0.84 19.18 -10.69
C ARG A 4 -0.24 19.58 -9.34
N PHE A 5 0.23 18.61 -8.56
CA PHE A 5 0.91 18.86 -7.28
C PHE A 5 2.19 19.68 -7.47
N VAL A 6 3.05 19.29 -8.42
CA VAL A 6 4.31 19.98 -8.72
C VAL A 6 4.05 21.40 -9.21
N VAL A 7 3.13 21.58 -10.16
CA VAL A 7 2.76 22.91 -10.68
C VAL A 7 2.19 23.80 -9.58
N GLY A 8 1.27 23.28 -8.75
CA GLY A 8 0.72 24.01 -7.61
C GLY A 8 1.78 24.40 -6.58
N SER A 9 2.74 23.50 -6.30
CA SER A 9 3.86 23.78 -5.40
C SER A 9 4.76 24.89 -5.96
N HIS A 10 5.10 24.86 -7.25
CA HIS A 10 5.93 25.91 -7.87
C HIS A 10 5.25 27.28 -7.87
N ILE A 11 3.93 27.33 -8.13
CA ILE A 11 3.15 28.57 -8.07
C ILE A 11 3.15 29.14 -6.64
N LYS A 12 2.97 28.28 -5.64
CA LYS A 12 2.86 28.69 -4.23
C LYS A 12 4.15 29.32 -3.68
N HIS A 13 5.32 28.80 -4.05
CA HIS A 13 6.61 29.19 -3.47
C HIS A 13 7.35 30.28 -4.28
N HIS A 14 6.66 30.99 -5.19
CA HIS A 14 7.26 32.08 -5.95
C HIS A 14 7.36 33.38 -5.11
N PRO A 15 8.49 34.12 -5.12
CA PRO A 15 8.70 35.31 -4.27
C PRO A 15 7.67 36.45 -4.47
N SER A 16 7.07 36.54 -5.65
CA SER A 16 6.03 37.54 -5.96
C SER A 16 4.66 37.19 -5.40
N ASN A 17 4.44 35.94 -4.99
CA ASN A 17 3.21 35.48 -4.35
C ASN A 17 3.26 35.80 -2.85
N LYS A 18 3.16 37.10 -2.52
CA LYS A 18 3.39 37.64 -1.17
C LYS A 18 2.21 37.45 -0.20
N GLU A 19 1.03 37.19 -0.72
CA GLU A 19 -0.10 36.76 0.09
C GLU A 19 -0.10 35.24 0.07
N GLY A 20 -0.16 34.61 1.24
CA GLY A 20 -0.51 33.20 1.40
C GLY A 20 -1.96 32.95 0.97
N GLY A 21 -2.33 33.39 -0.22
CA GLY A 21 -3.63 33.28 -0.84
C GLY A 21 -3.93 31.81 -1.05
N VAL A 22 -4.74 31.28 -0.14
CA VAL A 22 -5.48 30.02 -0.26
C VAL A 22 -6.57 30.13 -1.35
N ALA A 23 -6.58 31.21 -2.14
CA ALA A 23 -7.60 31.49 -3.13
C ALA A 23 -7.28 30.80 -4.46
N GLY A 24 -7.67 29.52 -4.58
CA GLY A 24 -8.05 28.96 -5.88
C GLY A 24 -7.34 27.69 -6.34
N LEU A 25 -6.38 27.17 -5.58
CA LEU A 25 -5.88 25.81 -5.80
C LEU A 25 -6.43 24.94 -4.67
N GLU A 26 -7.45 24.13 -5.00
CA GLU A 26 -7.91 23.03 -4.14
C GLU A 26 -6.68 22.35 -3.53
N GLU A 27 -6.66 22.24 -2.20
CA GLU A 27 -5.67 21.41 -1.53
C GLU A 27 -5.67 20.06 -2.24
N VAL A 28 -4.54 19.69 -2.84
CA VAL A 28 -4.43 18.41 -3.53
C VAL A 28 -4.51 17.35 -2.44
N VAL A 29 -5.73 16.89 -2.15
CA VAL A 29 -5.99 15.76 -1.27
C VAL A 29 -5.23 14.59 -1.88
N LEU A 30 -4.17 14.17 -1.20
CA LEU A 30 -3.42 13.01 -1.62
C LEU A 30 -4.37 11.82 -1.48
N PRO A 31 -4.46 10.93 -2.49
CA PRO A 31 -5.44 9.84 -2.50
C PRO A 31 -5.28 8.82 -1.36
N ASN A 32 -4.26 8.96 -0.51
CA ASN A 32 -3.97 8.09 0.63
C ASN A 32 -4.18 8.78 1.99
N THR A 33 -4.68 10.01 2.03
CA THR A 33 -5.14 10.63 3.28
C THR A 33 -6.63 10.36 3.41
N PHE A 34 -7.02 9.50 4.37
CA PHE A 34 -8.40 9.13 4.71
C PHE A 34 -9.22 10.32 5.27
N ASP A 35 -9.29 11.44 4.55
CA ASP A 35 -9.87 12.71 5.03
C ASP A 35 -9.30 13.18 6.39
N VAL A 36 -8.16 12.62 6.80
CA VAL A 36 -7.49 12.98 8.04
C VAL A 36 -6.61 14.19 7.75
N PRO A 37 -6.81 15.32 8.46
CA PRO A 37 -5.98 16.50 8.26
C PRO A 37 -4.51 16.17 8.56
N PRO A 38 -3.57 16.76 7.81
CA PRO A 38 -2.14 16.49 8.00
C PRO A 38 -1.70 16.90 9.40
N ILE A 39 -0.87 16.06 10.04
CA ILE A 39 -0.35 16.33 11.39
C ILE A 39 0.56 17.56 11.35
N PRO A 40 0.31 18.59 12.19
CA PRO A 40 1.18 19.76 12.29
C PRO A 40 2.62 19.38 12.68
N GLN A 41 3.61 20.05 12.07
CA GLN A 41 5.03 19.73 12.27
C GLN A 41 5.51 19.87 13.71
N GLU A 42 4.99 20.85 14.45
CA GLU A 42 5.36 21.04 15.86
C GLU A 42 4.90 19.88 16.74
N LEU A 43 3.67 19.39 16.51
CA LEU A 43 3.11 18.27 17.25
C LEU A 43 3.91 16.99 16.97
N LEU A 44 4.18 16.71 15.70
CA LEU A 44 4.97 15.54 15.31
C LEU A 44 6.36 15.54 15.94
N ARG A 45 7.05 16.69 15.98
CA ARG A 45 8.36 16.83 16.61
C ARG A 45 8.31 16.50 18.10
N LYS A 46 7.35 17.10 18.84
CA LYS A 46 7.17 16.85 20.28
C LYS A 46 6.83 15.38 20.55
N TYR A 47 6.00 14.78 19.68
CA TYR A 47 5.60 13.38 19.78
C TYR A 47 6.80 12.43 19.63
N ILE A 48 7.66 12.63 18.63
CA ILE A 48 8.83 11.78 18.40
C ILE A 48 9.80 11.84 19.60
N ILE A 49 10.04 13.04 20.14
CA ILE A 49 10.91 13.22 21.32
C ILE A 49 10.33 12.46 22.51
N TYR A 50 9.04 12.68 22.81
CA TYR A 50 8.35 12.02 23.91
C TYR A 50 8.41 10.49 23.79
N ALA A 51 8.06 9.95 22.62
CA ALA A 51 8.03 8.51 22.36
C ALA A 51 9.42 7.88 22.50
N LYS A 52 10.48 8.58 22.10
CA LYS A 52 11.87 8.09 22.21
C LYS A 52 12.38 8.08 23.64
N GLU A 53 12.03 9.08 24.44
CA GLU A 53 12.54 9.21 25.81
C GLU A 53 11.78 8.34 26.81
N ARG A 54 10.45 8.31 26.72
CA ARG A 54 9.59 7.71 27.75
C ARG A 54 9.16 6.28 27.48
N VAL A 55 9.17 5.82 26.23
CA VAL A 55 8.62 4.51 25.87
C VAL A 55 9.74 3.54 25.46
N ARG A 56 9.87 2.47 26.24
CA ARG A 56 10.83 1.38 26.00
C ARG A 56 10.07 0.04 25.94
N PRO A 57 9.55 -0.33 24.76
CA PRO A 57 8.72 -1.51 24.61
C PRO A 57 9.46 -2.79 25.03
N LYS A 58 8.75 -3.69 25.71
CA LYS A 58 9.26 -5.01 26.11
C LYS A 58 8.67 -6.10 25.21
N LEU A 59 9.44 -7.16 24.98
CA LEU A 59 9.13 -8.26 24.04
C LEU A 59 8.37 -9.45 24.68
N ASN A 60 7.81 -9.28 25.88
CA ASN A 60 7.33 -10.39 26.71
C ASN A 60 6.16 -11.19 26.14
N GLN A 61 5.44 -10.66 25.15
CA GLN A 61 4.21 -11.26 24.57
C GLN A 61 4.37 -11.59 23.08
N MET A 62 5.60 -11.63 22.56
CA MET A 62 5.82 -11.97 21.15
C MET A 62 5.77 -13.48 20.92
N ASP A 63 4.99 -13.89 19.93
CA ASP A 63 4.98 -15.28 19.43
C ASP A 63 6.29 -15.57 18.68
N GLN A 64 7.26 -16.12 19.42
CA GLN A 64 8.58 -16.50 18.89
C GLN A 64 8.48 -17.62 17.85
N ASP A 65 7.52 -18.53 18.02
CA ASP A 65 7.31 -19.65 17.11
C ASP A 65 6.84 -19.15 15.74
N LYS A 66 5.99 -18.14 15.72
CA LYS A 66 5.55 -17.49 14.48
C LYS A 66 6.71 -16.90 13.70
N VAL A 67 7.62 -16.20 14.37
CA VAL A 67 8.84 -15.64 13.75
C VAL A 67 9.75 -16.74 13.22
N ALA A 68 9.94 -17.82 13.98
CA ALA A 68 10.76 -18.96 13.57
C ALA A 68 10.18 -19.68 12.33
N ARG A 69 8.85 -19.86 12.28
CA ARG A 69 8.15 -20.45 11.13
C ARG A 69 8.36 -19.62 9.86
N ILE A 70 8.14 -18.30 9.95
CA ILE A 70 8.32 -17.39 8.80
C ILE A 70 9.77 -17.39 8.32
N TYR A 71 10.74 -17.39 9.24
CA TYR A 71 12.14 -17.47 8.88
C TYR A 71 12.46 -18.78 8.13
N SER A 72 11.95 -19.91 8.61
CA SER A 72 12.15 -21.22 7.99
C SER A 72 11.54 -21.28 6.59
N ASP A 73 10.29 -20.83 6.44
CA ASP A 73 9.59 -20.79 5.15
C ASP A 73 10.31 -19.87 4.16
N LEU A 74 10.68 -18.66 4.58
CA LEU A 74 11.36 -17.70 3.72
C LEU A 74 12.76 -18.18 3.29
N ARG A 75 13.49 -18.81 4.22
CA ARG A 75 14.80 -19.40 3.90
C ARG A 75 14.66 -20.54 2.90
N LYS A 76 13.67 -21.41 3.06
CA LYS A 76 13.38 -22.52 2.14
C LYS A 76 13.06 -22.01 0.73
N GLU A 77 12.14 -21.05 0.61
CA GLU A 77 11.73 -20.47 -0.68
C GLU A 77 12.88 -19.73 -1.37
N SER A 78 13.69 -18.99 -0.60
CA SER A 78 14.84 -18.27 -1.15
C SER A 78 15.93 -19.23 -1.66
N MET A 79 16.23 -20.30 -0.92
CA MET A 79 17.20 -21.31 -1.35
C MET A 79 16.72 -22.09 -2.57
N ALA A 80 15.43 -22.43 -2.64
CA ALA A 80 14.84 -23.12 -3.79
C ALA A 80 14.96 -22.31 -5.08
N THR A 81 14.97 -20.98 -4.97
CA THR A 81 14.98 -20.08 -6.13
C THR A 81 16.36 -19.52 -6.47
N GLY A 82 17.40 -19.92 -5.73
CA GLY A 82 18.78 -19.46 -5.93
C GLY A 82 18.97 -17.97 -5.59
N SER A 83 18.11 -17.40 -4.73
CA SER A 83 18.32 -16.07 -4.16
C SER A 83 19.14 -16.12 -2.88
N ILE A 84 19.67 -14.98 -2.46
CA ILE A 84 20.45 -14.89 -1.22
C ILE A 84 19.50 -15.14 -0.03
N PRO A 85 19.76 -16.16 0.80
CA PRO A 85 18.86 -16.55 1.88
C PRO A 85 18.76 -15.46 2.97
N ILE A 86 17.60 -15.44 3.63
CA ILE A 86 17.38 -14.58 4.80
C ILE A 86 18.39 -14.93 5.91
N THR A 87 19.04 -13.89 6.46
CA THR A 87 20.00 -14.01 7.56
C THR A 87 19.36 -13.63 8.91
N VAL A 88 20.03 -13.95 10.00
CA VAL A 88 19.60 -13.58 11.37
C VAL A 88 19.44 -12.06 11.52
N ARG A 89 20.24 -11.27 10.79
CA ARG A 89 20.13 -9.79 10.76
C ARG A 89 18.75 -9.30 10.32
N HIS A 90 18.08 -10.03 9.43
CA HIS A 90 16.73 -9.66 8.99
C HIS A 90 15.70 -9.92 10.10
N ILE A 91 15.89 -10.96 10.92
CA ILE A 91 15.06 -11.22 12.10
C ILE A 91 15.27 -10.11 13.15
N GLU A 92 16.52 -9.75 13.44
CA GLU A 92 16.82 -8.64 14.36
C GLU A 92 16.19 -7.32 13.87
N SER A 93 16.25 -7.06 12.56
CA SER A 93 15.64 -5.88 11.96
C SER A 93 14.12 -5.90 12.07
N MET A 94 13.49 -7.07 11.92
CA MET A 94 12.07 -7.26 12.10
C MET A 94 11.63 -6.99 13.55
N ILE A 95 12.39 -7.48 14.55
CA ILE A 95 12.13 -7.21 15.97
C ILE A 95 12.24 -5.70 16.25
N ARG A 96 13.28 -5.03 15.73
CA ARG A 96 13.43 -3.57 15.85
C ARG A 96 12.25 -2.80 15.24
N MET A 97 11.72 -3.27 14.10
CA MET A 97 10.54 -2.66 13.48
C MET A 97 9.28 -2.85 14.33
N ALA A 98 9.09 -4.02 14.95
CA ALA A 98 7.97 -4.28 15.86
C ALA A 98 8.03 -3.36 17.10
N GLU A 99 9.22 -3.21 17.71
CA GLU A 99 9.43 -2.26 18.81
C GLU A 99 9.20 -0.81 18.38
N ALA A 100 9.66 -0.42 17.19
CA ALA A 100 9.40 0.91 16.65
C ALA A 100 7.90 1.16 16.46
N HIS A 101 7.15 0.16 16.00
CA HIS A 101 5.70 0.26 15.84
C HIS A 101 4.96 0.39 17.17
N ALA A 102 5.36 -0.38 18.20
CA ALA A 102 4.85 -0.21 19.56
C ALA A 102 5.17 1.19 20.13
N ARG A 103 6.40 1.68 19.91
CA ARG A 103 6.83 3.03 20.31
C ARG A 103 6.01 4.13 19.61
N MET A 104 5.69 3.97 18.32
CA MET A 104 4.82 4.90 17.59
C MET A 104 3.41 4.98 18.17
N HIS A 105 2.95 3.94 18.87
CA HIS A 105 1.66 3.92 19.58
C HIS A 105 1.78 4.21 21.08
N LEU A 106 2.96 4.61 21.55
CA LEU A 106 3.28 4.81 22.97
C LEU A 106 2.98 3.58 23.85
N ARG A 107 3.11 2.37 23.29
CA ARG A 107 2.87 1.11 23.99
C ARG A 107 4.16 0.58 24.63
N ASP A 108 4.06 0.15 25.88
CA ASP A 108 5.17 -0.45 26.63
C ASP A 108 5.41 -1.93 26.31
N TYR A 109 4.51 -2.55 25.54
CA TYR A 109 4.59 -3.95 25.18
C TYR A 109 4.35 -4.10 23.68
N VAL A 110 5.12 -4.99 23.05
CA VAL A 110 4.94 -5.37 21.66
C VAL A 110 3.79 -6.37 21.56
N LEU A 111 2.77 -6.04 20.76
CA LEU A 111 1.63 -6.91 20.46
C LEU A 111 1.89 -7.73 19.20
N GLU A 112 1.09 -8.79 19.00
CA GLU A 112 1.13 -9.61 17.79
C GLU A 112 0.89 -8.78 16.51
N ASP A 113 0.05 -7.74 16.59
CA ASP A 113 -0.22 -6.82 15.48
C ASP A 113 1.02 -6.06 15.02
N ASP A 114 1.92 -5.70 15.94
CA ASP A 114 3.16 -4.99 15.64
C ASP A 114 4.14 -5.91 14.90
N VAL A 115 4.16 -7.18 15.31
CA VAL A 115 4.96 -8.23 14.69
C VAL A 115 4.43 -8.52 13.29
N ASN A 116 3.11 -8.63 13.12
CA ASN A 116 2.48 -8.81 11.82
C ASN A 116 2.80 -7.65 10.86
N MET A 117 2.78 -6.42 11.35
CA MET A 117 3.17 -5.25 10.57
C MET A 117 4.66 -5.30 10.20
N ALA A 118 5.54 -5.63 11.15
CA ALA A 118 6.97 -5.75 10.89
C ALA A 118 7.30 -6.86 9.88
N ILE A 119 6.62 -8.00 9.96
CA ILE A 119 6.72 -9.10 8.98
C ILE A 119 6.34 -8.58 7.60
N ARG A 120 5.20 -7.89 7.48
CA ARG A 120 4.73 -7.35 6.21
C ARG A 120 5.76 -6.41 5.57
N VAL A 121 6.24 -5.43 6.33
CA VAL A 121 7.23 -4.45 5.84
C VAL A 121 8.55 -5.14 5.42
N MET A 122 9.02 -6.09 6.22
CA MET A 122 10.24 -6.85 5.89
C MET A 122 10.07 -7.66 4.60
N LEU A 123 8.94 -8.37 4.46
CA LEU A 123 8.65 -9.17 3.29
C LEU A 123 8.47 -8.31 2.04
N GLU A 124 7.75 -7.17 2.12
CA GLU A 124 7.60 -6.24 0.99
C GLU A 124 8.98 -5.77 0.49
N SER A 125 9.83 -5.26 1.40
CA SER A 125 11.18 -4.83 1.06
C SER A 125 12.05 -5.96 0.48
N PHE A 126 11.97 -7.16 1.05
CA PHE A 126 12.75 -8.30 0.57
C PHE A 126 12.32 -8.78 -0.81
N ILE A 127 11.00 -8.93 -1.02
CA ILE A 127 10.41 -9.43 -2.26
C ILE A 127 10.70 -8.49 -3.43
N ASP A 128 10.66 -7.18 -3.22
CA ASP A 128 10.89 -6.18 -4.29
C ASP A 128 12.34 -6.17 -4.81
N THR A 129 13.29 -6.71 -4.04
CA THR A 129 14.69 -6.87 -4.48
C THR A 129 14.95 -8.17 -5.25
N GLN A 130 13.95 -9.05 -5.37
CA GLN A 130 14.09 -10.33 -6.05
C GLN A 130 13.83 -10.22 -7.56
N LYS A 131 14.34 -11.21 -8.32
CA LYS A 131 14.05 -11.34 -9.75
C LYS A 131 12.54 -11.47 -9.98
N PHE A 132 12.03 -10.92 -11.10
CA PHE A 132 10.59 -10.83 -11.39
C PHE A 132 9.79 -12.14 -11.22
N SER A 133 10.30 -13.27 -11.74
CA SER A 133 9.63 -14.58 -11.62
C SER A 133 9.54 -15.05 -10.15
N VAL A 134 10.62 -14.82 -9.40
CA VAL A 134 10.75 -15.18 -7.98
C VAL A 134 9.85 -14.31 -7.13
N MET A 135 9.88 -13.00 -7.38
CA MET A 135 8.99 -12.02 -6.76
C MET A 135 7.53 -12.45 -6.89
N ARG A 136 7.09 -12.88 -8.08
CA ARG A 136 5.71 -13.34 -8.30
C ARG A 136 5.39 -14.61 -7.51
N SER A 137 6.30 -15.58 -7.48
CA SER A 137 6.14 -16.81 -6.69
C SER A 137 6.05 -16.50 -5.20
N MET A 138 6.99 -15.71 -4.67
CA MET A 138 7.03 -15.32 -3.27
C MET A 138 5.81 -14.51 -2.85
N ARG A 139 5.33 -13.57 -3.69
CA ARG A 139 4.08 -12.83 -3.43
C ARG A 139 2.88 -13.76 -3.29
N LYS A 140 2.84 -14.86 -4.05
CA LYS A 140 1.78 -15.87 -3.93
C LYS A 140 1.91 -16.68 -2.64
N THR A 141 3.11 -17.17 -2.33
CA THR A 141 3.37 -17.97 -1.11
C THR A 141 3.10 -17.17 0.17
N PHE A 142 3.53 -15.90 0.22
CA PHE A 142 3.41 -15.04 1.40
C PHE A 142 2.21 -14.09 1.35
N ALA A 143 1.25 -14.30 0.43
CA ALA A 143 0.10 -13.42 0.21
C ALA A 143 -0.67 -13.11 1.51
N ARG A 144 -0.83 -14.11 2.39
CA ARG A 144 -1.52 -13.96 3.68
C ARG A 144 -0.87 -12.91 4.59
N TYR A 145 0.46 -12.85 4.63
CA TYR A 145 1.18 -11.89 5.46
C TYR A 145 1.20 -10.50 4.81
N LEU A 146 1.30 -10.45 3.48
CA LEU A 146 1.27 -9.20 2.71
C LEU A 146 -0.11 -8.51 2.71
N ALA A 147 -1.19 -9.28 2.89
CA ALA A 147 -2.55 -8.75 3.00
C ALA A 147 -2.89 -8.18 4.39
N PHE A 148 -2.02 -8.35 5.39
CA PHE A 148 -2.30 -7.90 6.76
C PHE A 148 -2.50 -6.37 6.84
N ARG A 149 -3.63 -5.95 7.43
CA ARG A 149 -4.06 -4.54 7.56
C ARG A 149 -3.98 -3.74 6.26
N ARG A 150 -4.11 -4.41 5.11
CA ARG A 150 -4.22 -3.72 3.82
C ARG A 150 -5.70 -3.48 3.59
N ASP A 151 -6.09 -2.23 3.31
CA ASP A 151 -7.48 -1.93 3.09
C ASP A 151 -8.01 -2.73 1.89
N ASN A 152 -9.14 -3.40 2.09
CA ASN A 152 -9.80 -4.16 1.04
C ASN A 152 -10.03 -3.28 -0.20
N ASN A 153 -10.31 -2.00 0.02
CA ASN A 153 -10.48 -1.02 -1.05
C ASN A 153 -9.17 -0.73 -1.81
N GLU A 154 -8.02 -0.64 -1.13
CA GLU A 154 -6.73 -0.48 -1.81
C GLU A 154 -6.33 -1.73 -2.60
N LEU A 155 -6.61 -2.92 -2.05
CA LEU A 155 -6.38 -4.19 -2.73
C LEU A 155 -7.21 -4.28 -4.02
N LEU A 156 -8.50 -3.96 -3.93
CA LEU A 156 -9.40 -3.93 -5.09
C LEU A 156 -8.97 -2.87 -6.11
N LEU A 157 -8.55 -1.69 -5.66
CA LEU A 157 -8.03 -0.65 -6.53
C LEU A 157 -6.74 -1.08 -7.24
N PHE A 158 -5.84 -1.77 -6.56
CA PHE A 158 -4.61 -2.30 -7.15
C PHE A 158 -4.91 -3.32 -8.25
N ILE A 159 -5.83 -4.26 -7.99
CA ILE A 159 -6.28 -5.25 -8.97
C ILE A 159 -6.90 -4.56 -10.18
N LEU A 160 -7.78 -3.58 -9.93
CA LEU A 160 -8.45 -2.84 -11.00
C LEU A 160 -7.45 -2.06 -11.86
N LYS A 161 -6.46 -1.37 -11.25
CA LYS A 161 -5.37 -0.70 -11.98
C LYS A 161 -4.54 -1.67 -12.81
N GLN A 162 -4.30 -2.88 -12.32
CA GLN A 162 -3.61 -3.91 -13.09
C GLN A 162 -4.44 -4.33 -14.32
N LEU A 163 -5.75 -4.57 -14.16
CA LEU A 163 -6.66 -4.89 -15.26
C LEU A 163 -6.71 -3.76 -16.31
N VAL A 164 -6.77 -2.50 -15.87
CA VAL A 164 -6.67 -1.34 -16.76
C VAL A 164 -5.37 -1.38 -17.55
N SER A 165 -4.22 -1.56 -16.87
CA SER A 165 -2.92 -1.58 -17.53
C SER A 165 -2.80 -2.70 -18.56
N GLU A 166 -3.34 -3.89 -18.25
CA GLU A 166 -3.40 -5.03 -19.17
C GLU A 166 -4.26 -4.70 -20.40
N GLN A 167 -5.43 -4.08 -20.19
CA GLN A 167 -6.35 -3.68 -21.26
C GLN A 167 -5.79 -2.55 -22.13
N VAL A 168 -5.12 -1.55 -21.55
CA VAL A 168 -4.40 -0.50 -22.30
C VAL A 168 -3.36 -1.11 -23.21
N ALA A 169 -2.53 -2.01 -22.68
CA ALA A 169 -1.47 -2.65 -23.44
C ALA A 169 -2.05 -3.44 -24.62
N TYR A 170 -3.15 -4.17 -24.39
CA TYR A 170 -3.87 -4.89 -25.44
C TYR A 170 -4.39 -3.96 -26.55
N GLN A 171 -5.11 -2.90 -26.17
CA GLN A 171 -5.70 -1.96 -27.15
C GLN A 171 -4.62 -1.20 -27.91
N ARG A 172 -3.55 -0.76 -27.24
CA ARG A 172 -2.42 -0.06 -27.87
C ARG A 172 -1.71 -0.94 -28.90
N ASN A 173 -1.46 -2.20 -28.58
CA ASN A 173 -0.79 -3.13 -29.50
C ASN A 173 -1.67 -3.52 -30.69
N ARG A 174 -3.00 -3.53 -30.53
CA ARG A 174 -3.94 -3.95 -31.58
C ARG A 174 -4.38 -2.80 -32.49
N TYR A 175 -4.62 -1.61 -31.94
CA TYR A 175 -5.24 -0.48 -32.65
C TYR A 175 -4.33 0.74 -32.78
N GLY A 176 -3.18 0.80 -32.07
CA GLY A 176 -2.21 1.90 -32.15
C GLY A 176 -2.66 3.24 -31.55
N ALA A 177 -3.97 3.46 -31.38
CA ALA A 177 -4.55 4.66 -30.83
C ALA A 177 -4.73 4.57 -29.30
N GLN A 178 -4.45 5.68 -28.62
CA GLN A 178 -4.70 5.84 -27.19
C GLN A 178 -6.17 6.26 -27.03
N GLN A 179 -7.00 5.41 -26.44
CA GLN A 179 -8.40 5.73 -26.17
C GLN A 179 -8.51 6.54 -24.87
N ASP A 180 -9.36 7.57 -24.88
CA ASP A 180 -9.61 8.44 -23.71
C ASP A 180 -10.39 7.71 -22.61
N THR A 181 -11.05 6.60 -22.94
CA THR A 181 -11.89 5.82 -22.03
C THR A 181 -11.59 4.33 -22.20
N ILE A 182 -11.45 3.61 -21.08
CA ILE A 182 -11.27 2.15 -21.08
C ILE A 182 -12.41 1.49 -20.36
N GLU A 183 -12.96 0.45 -20.98
CA GLU A 183 -14.00 -0.38 -20.41
C GLU A 183 -13.43 -1.73 -19.97
N ILE A 184 -13.75 -2.13 -18.75
CA ILE A 184 -13.34 -3.40 -18.14
C ILE A 184 -14.59 -4.18 -17.70
N PRO A 185 -14.73 -5.45 -18.06
CA PRO A 185 -15.80 -6.30 -17.54
C PRO A 185 -15.75 -6.41 -16.01
N GLU A 186 -16.89 -6.18 -15.34
CA GLU A 186 -16.98 -6.32 -13.88
C GLU A 186 -16.63 -7.74 -13.42
N LYS A 187 -16.94 -8.74 -14.25
CA LYS A 187 -16.63 -10.15 -14.01
C LYS A 187 -15.15 -10.37 -13.71
N ASP A 188 -14.25 -9.72 -14.44
CA ASP A 188 -12.79 -9.91 -14.29
C ASP A 188 -12.31 -9.40 -12.93
N LEU A 189 -12.89 -8.29 -12.45
CA LEU A 189 -12.59 -7.75 -11.12
C LEU A 189 -13.13 -8.67 -10.03
N VAL A 190 -14.37 -9.17 -10.17
CA VAL A 190 -14.98 -10.10 -9.21
C VAL A 190 -14.21 -11.42 -9.13
N ASP A 191 -13.79 -11.98 -10.25
CA ASP A 191 -13.05 -13.25 -10.29
C ASP A 191 -11.67 -13.10 -9.63
N LYS A 192 -10.97 -11.98 -9.83
CA LYS A 192 -9.71 -11.68 -9.11
C LYS A 192 -9.94 -11.37 -7.63
N ALA A 193 -11.04 -10.69 -7.27
CA ALA A 193 -11.39 -10.41 -5.87
C ALA A 193 -11.69 -11.68 -5.07
N ARG A 194 -12.36 -12.68 -5.68
CA ARG A 194 -12.62 -13.98 -5.03
C ARG A 194 -11.34 -14.73 -4.68
N GLN A 195 -10.28 -14.61 -5.48
CA GLN A 195 -8.99 -15.27 -5.20
C GLN A 195 -8.33 -14.75 -3.92
N ILE A 196 -8.69 -13.54 -3.48
CA ILE A 196 -8.22 -12.94 -2.23
C ILE A 196 -9.30 -12.95 -1.14
N ASN A 197 -10.34 -13.78 -1.29
CA ASN A 197 -11.48 -13.92 -0.36
C ASN A 197 -12.28 -12.63 -0.14
N ILE A 198 -12.33 -11.73 -1.12
CA ILE A 198 -13.20 -10.56 -1.11
C ILE A 198 -14.41 -10.84 -2.00
N HIS A 199 -15.59 -10.90 -1.38
CA HIS A 199 -16.84 -11.24 -2.06
C HIS A 199 -17.78 -10.04 -2.26
N ASN A 200 -17.63 -9.00 -1.44
CA ASN A 200 -18.44 -7.79 -1.53
C ASN A 200 -17.62 -6.63 -2.11
N LEU A 201 -18.05 -6.13 -3.27
CA LEU A 201 -17.44 -5.00 -3.97
C LEU A 201 -18.30 -3.73 -3.88
N SER A 202 -19.51 -3.77 -3.30
CA SER A 202 -20.40 -2.61 -3.24
C SER A 202 -19.76 -1.44 -2.50
N ALA A 203 -19.19 -1.73 -1.32
CA ALA A 203 -18.48 -0.74 -0.50
C ALA A 203 -17.24 -0.15 -1.21
N PHE A 204 -16.68 -0.87 -2.19
CA PHE A 204 -15.56 -0.37 -2.99
C PHE A 204 -16.03 0.57 -4.09
N TYR A 205 -17.13 0.27 -4.79
CA TYR A 205 -17.69 1.16 -5.82
C TYR A 205 -18.19 2.49 -5.24
N ASP A 206 -18.68 2.47 -4.01
CA ASP A 206 -19.11 3.67 -3.30
C ASP A 206 -17.94 4.46 -2.68
N SER A 207 -16.72 3.89 -2.65
CA SER A 207 -15.58 4.51 -2.00
C SER A 207 -15.04 5.72 -2.76
N ASP A 208 -14.57 6.72 -2.02
CA ASP A 208 -13.89 7.89 -2.61
C ASP A 208 -12.58 7.52 -3.30
N LEU A 209 -11.95 6.41 -2.90
CA LEU A 209 -10.79 5.84 -3.58
C LEU A 209 -11.11 5.45 -5.03
N PHE A 210 -12.28 4.88 -5.29
CA PHE A 210 -12.72 4.50 -6.63
C PHE A 210 -12.97 5.76 -7.50
N ARG A 211 -13.70 6.74 -6.96
CA ARG A 211 -14.06 7.98 -7.67
C ARG A 211 -12.86 8.90 -7.90
N SER A 212 -12.00 9.09 -6.90
CA SER A 212 -10.80 9.94 -7.00
C SER A 212 -9.79 9.44 -8.05
N ASN A 213 -9.79 8.14 -8.33
CA ASN A 213 -9.00 7.54 -9.39
C ASN A 213 -9.69 7.58 -10.77
N LYS A 214 -10.82 8.29 -10.92
CA LYS A 214 -11.62 8.43 -12.16
C LYS A 214 -12.23 7.13 -12.70
N PHE A 215 -12.59 6.21 -11.79
CA PHE A 215 -13.38 5.04 -12.14
C PHE A 215 -14.89 5.33 -11.99
N SER A 216 -15.68 4.71 -12.85
CA SER A 216 -17.14 4.67 -12.79
C SER A 216 -17.64 3.24 -12.96
N HIS A 217 -18.69 2.85 -12.25
CA HIS A 217 -19.33 1.55 -12.35
C HIS A 217 -20.70 1.68 -13.02
N ASP A 218 -20.91 0.95 -14.10
CA ASP A 218 -22.21 0.82 -14.76
C ASP A 218 -22.83 -0.53 -14.43
N ALA A 219 -23.72 -0.55 -13.43
CA ALA A 219 -24.42 -1.74 -12.98
C ALA A 219 -25.33 -2.38 -14.06
N LYS A 220 -25.80 -1.61 -15.05
CA LYS A 220 -26.67 -2.13 -16.12
C LYS A 220 -25.85 -2.88 -17.16
N LYS A 221 -24.69 -2.31 -17.53
CA LYS A 221 -23.79 -2.92 -18.52
C LYS A 221 -22.78 -3.91 -17.90
N LYS A 222 -22.65 -3.94 -16.57
CA LYS A 222 -21.64 -4.73 -15.84
C LYS A 222 -20.22 -4.40 -16.28
N LEU A 223 -19.96 -3.09 -16.43
CA LEU A 223 -18.68 -2.56 -16.87
C LEU A 223 -18.14 -1.57 -15.83
N VAL A 224 -16.83 -1.62 -15.63
CA VAL A 224 -16.06 -0.61 -14.92
C VAL A 224 -15.34 0.23 -15.96
N VAL A 225 -15.57 1.54 -15.92
CA VAL A 225 -15.06 2.48 -16.91
C VAL A 225 -14.03 3.38 -16.25
N GLN A 226 -12.85 3.51 -16.86
CA GLN A 226 -11.80 4.44 -16.45
C GLN A 226 -11.71 5.58 -17.46
N GLN A 227 -11.76 6.82 -16.96
CA GLN A 227 -11.49 8.03 -17.75
C GLN A 227 -10.11 8.59 -17.38
N PHE A 228 -9.35 9.11 -18.35
CA PHE A 228 -8.00 9.65 -18.10
C PHE A 228 -7.96 11.15 -17.79
#